data_AF-A0A967MZT8-F1
#
_entry.id   AF-A0A967MZT8-F1
#
_cell.length_a   1.000
_cell.length_b   1.000
_cell.length_c   1.000
_cell.angle_alpha   90.00
_cell.angle_beta   90.00
_cell.angle_gamma   90.00
#
_symmetry.space_group_name_H-M   'P 1'
#
loop_
_entity.id
_entity.type
_entity.pdbx_description
1 polymer ?
#
loop_
_entity_poly.entity_id
_entity_poly.type
_entity_poly.pdbx_seq_one_letter_code
_entity_poly.pdbx_strand_id
1 'polypeptide(L)'
;YLRFMLAGLLSLSVLFVAVIPSQAASLAQSNLVRFTLENDTAQFAAIRLESPTAFYYLSAQADETRVFTPVRGEYQYTFYSCGTYVTGTIDLTRQQTLTAPPCGSKIPSGSYTPGHIDGGDLLKLVRIDLENDTTTSALIILEGPSTFVFTIAKGSTNHYTVPKGTYAYTMYACGTISHGTFYAIKQDKEMTFTCP
;
A
#
# COMPACT_ATOMS: atom_id res chain seq x y z
N TYR A 1 103.62 -19.29 13.67
CA TYR A 1 102.71 -20.45 13.72
C TYR A 1 101.26 -19.96 13.80
N LEU A 2 100.60 -19.98 12.63
CA LEU A 2 99.17 -20.24 12.36
C LEU A 2 98.09 -19.89 13.43
N ARG A 3 97.25 -18.87 13.16
CA ARG A 3 95.84 -18.77 13.62
C ARG A 3 95.04 -17.94 12.60
N PHE A 4 94.49 -18.57 11.56
CA PHE A 4 93.11 -19.06 11.42
C PHE A 4 92.02 -17.98 11.47
N MET A 5 91.46 -17.74 10.28
CA MET A 5 90.21 -17.03 9.97
C MET A 5 89.02 -17.55 10.79
N LEU A 6 88.10 -16.67 11.16
CA LEU A 6 86.70 -17.06 11.38
C LEU A 6 85.79 -15.99 10.76
N ALA A 7 85.10 -16.39 9.70
CA ALA A 7 84.08 -15.64 9.00
C ALA A 7 82.77 -15.66 9.81
N GLY A 8 82.22 -14.49 10.12
CA GLY A 8 80.91 -14.32 10.74
C GLY A 8 79.84 -14.04 9.68
N LEU A 9 78.87 -14.95 9.59
CA LEU A 9 77.76 -14.98 8.66
C LEU A 9 76.91 -13.70 8.66
N LEU A 10 76.66 -13.14 7.47
CA LEU A 10 75.50 -12.26 7.23
C LEU A 10 74.23 -13.12 7.17
N SER A 11 73.32 -12.98 8.13
CA SER A 11 71.98 -13.55 8.06
C SER A 11 71.07 -12.66 7.21
N LEU A 12 70.78 -13.09 5.98
CA LEU A 12 69.82 -12.44 5.09
C LEU A 12 68.40 -12.91 5.46
N SER A 13 67.70 -12.13 6.30
CA SER A 13 66.31 -12.38 6.70
C SER A 13 65.37 -12.00 5.55
N VAL A 14 65.00 -12.97 4.71
CA VAL A 14 63.99 -12.80 3.65
C VAL A 14 62.61 -12.70 4.30
N LEU A 15 62.05 -11.49 4.38
CA LEU A 15 60.64 -11.27 4.72
C LEU A 15 59.75 -11.80 3.60
N PHE A 16 59.14 -12.96 3.80
CA PHE A 16 58.02 -13.44 2.99
C PHE A 16 56.77 -12.61 3.36
N VAL A 17 56.48 -11.56 2.58
CA VAL A 17 55.17 -10.91 2.61
C VAL A 17 54.20 -11.85 1.91
N ALA A 18 53.44 -12.62 2.69
CA ALA A 18 52.32 -13.39 2.17
C ALA A 18 51.28 -12.39 1.61
N VAL A 19 51.26 -12.25 0.29
CA VAL A 19 50.17 -11.58 -0.43
C VAL A 19 48.95 -12.47 -0.24
N ILE A 20 48.16 -12.21 0.80
CA ILE A 20 46.84 -12.82 0.95
C ILE A 20 46.01 -12.21 -0.18
N PRO A 21 45.59 -12.99 -1.19
CA PRO A 21 44.64 -12.48 -2.17
C PRO A 21 43.37 -12.14 -1.39
N SER A 22 43.10 -10.85 -1.22
CA SER A 22 41.82 -10.35 -0.79
C SER A 22 40.82 -10.70 -1.89
N GLN A 23 40.33 -11.94 -1.86
CA GLN A 23 39.11 -12.30 -2.56
C GLN A 23 38.03 -11.41 -1.94
N ALA A 24 37.76 -10.30 -2.62
CA ALA A 24 36.55 -9.54 -2.41
C ALA A 24 35.41 -10.53 -2.71
N ALA A 25 34.94 -11.23 -1.69
CA ALA A 25 33.69 -11.94 -1.76
C ALA A 25 32.66 -10.87 -2.12
N SER A 26 32.22 -10.86 -3.38
CA SER A 26 30.99 -10.17 -3.71
C SER A 26 29.93 -10.88 -2.88
N LEU A 27 29.48 -10.22 -1.81
CA LEU A 27 28.35 -10.71 -1.04
C LEU A 27 27.20 -10.80 -2.04
N ALA A 28 26.85 -12.02 -2.44
CA ALA A 28 25.75 -12.28 -3.35
C ALA A 28 24.51 -11.55 -2.79
N GLN A 29 23.92 -10.68 -3.61
CA GLN A 29 22.76 -9.91 -3.20
C GLN A 29 21.67 -10.86 -2.70
N SER A 30 21.17 -10.64 -1.47
CA SER A 30 20.13 -11.48 -0.91
C SER A 30 18.92 -11.55 -1.85
N ASN A 31 18.41 -12.76 -2.08
CA ASN A 31 17.20 -13.00 -2.86
C ASN A 31 15.94 -12.42 -2.18
N LEU A 32 16.03 -11.97 -0.93
CA LEU A 32 14.94 -11.31 -0.23
C LEU A 32 15.03 -9.79 -0.37
N VAL A 33 13.88 -9.14 -0.30
CA VAL A 33 13.74 -7.69 -0.38
C VAL A 33 12.88 -7.18 0.77
N ARG A 34 13.22 -6.01 1.30
CA ARG A 34 12.40 -5.36 2.32
C ARG A 34 11.13 -4.80 1.65
N PHE A 35 9.98 -5.23 2.13
CA PHE A 35 8.68 -4.65 1.80
C PHE A 35 8.04 -4.12 3.08
N THR A 36 7.68 -2.85 3.12
CA THR A 36 7.02 -2.24 4.28
C THR A 36 5.56 -1.98 3.92
N LEU A 37 4.63 -2.37 4.80
CA LEU A 37 3.23 -1.97 4.75
C LEU A 37 2.97 -1.04 5.94
N GLU A 38 2.71 0.22 5.67
CA GLU A 38 2.31 1.23 6.65
C GLU A 38 0.80 1.41 6.57
N ASN A 39 0.09 1.24 7.68
CA ASN A 39 -1.37 1.37 7.69
C ASN A 39 -1.79 2.48 8.64
N ASP A 40 -2.04 3.66 8.10
CA ASP A 40 -2.51 4.85 8.82
C ASP A 40 -4.05 4.94 8.80
N THR A 41 -4.74 3.83 8.50
CA THR A 41 -6.19 3.76 8.51
C THR A 41 -6.69 3.23 9.86
N ALA A 42 -7.93 3.58 10.21
CA ALA A 42 -8.61 3.03 11.39
C ALA A 42 -9.08 1.57 11.22
N GLN A 43 -8.74 0.92 10.10
CA GLN A 43 -9.13 -0.44 9.75
C GLN A 43 -7.87 -1.25 9.38
N PHE A 44 -7.98 -2.56 9.18
CA PHE A 44 -6.84 -3.33 8.70
C PHE A 44 -6.59 -3.08 7.21
N ALA A 45 -5.33 -3.13 6.80
CA ALA A 45 -4.91 -3.13 5.40
C ALA A 45 -4.20 -4.44 5.06
N ALA A 46 -4.38 -4.93 3.83
CA ALA A 46 -3.76 -6.16 3.39
C ALA A 46 -3.36 -6.10 1.92
N ILE A 47 -2.26 -6.76 1.56
CA ILE A 47 -1.84 -6.98 0.18
C ILE A 47 -1.55 -8.46 -0.04
N ARG A 48 -2.22 -9.01 -1.06
CA ARG A 48 -1.93 -10.33 -1.62
C ARG A 48 -0.93 -10.14 -2.75
N LEU A 49 0.14 -10.92 -2.77
CA LEU A 49 1.18 -10.90 -3.81
C LEU A 49 1.28 -12.29 -4.44
N GLU A 50 1.22 -12.36 -5.76
CA GLU A 50 1.23 -13.61 -6.52
C GLU A 50 2.25 -13.53 -7.67
N SER A 51 3.13 -14.53 -7.73
CA SER A 51 4.01 -14.80 -8.87
C SER A 51 3.90 -16.29 -9.22
N PRO A 52 4.48 -16.75 -10.35
CA PRO A 52 4.46 -18.16 -10.71
C PRO A 52 5.08 -19.11 -9.67
N THR A 53 5.92 -18.59 -8.77
CA THR A 53 6.69 -19.40 -7.81
C THR A 53 6.49 -19.01 -6.36
N ALA A 54 5.74 -17.94 -6.07
CA ALA A 54 5.55 -17.45 -4.70
C ALA A 54 4.17 -16.82 -4.50
N PHE A 55 3.65 -17.00 -3.29
CA PHE A 55 2.41 -16.40 -2.82
C PHE A 55 2.63 -15.80 -1.44
N TYR A 56 2.18 -14.56 -1.24
CA TYR A 56 2.20 -13.90 0.06
C TYR A 56 0.86 -13.25 0.37
N TYR A 57 0.44 -13.33 1.62
CA TYR A 57 -0.65 -12.53 2.18
C TYR A 57 -0.08 -11.71 3.34
N LEU A 58 0.09 -10.41 3.11
CA LEU A 58 0.74 -9.49 4.02
C LEU A 58 -0.31 -8.51 4.55
N SER A 59 -0.39 -8.32 5.87
CA SER A 59 -1.42 -7.46 6.46
C SER A 59 -0.89 -6.70 7.67
N ALA A 60 -1.39 -5.49 7.87
CA ALA A 60 -1.14 -4.65 9.04
C ALA A 60 -2.48 -4.23 9.66
N GLN A 61 -2.56 -4.24 10.98
CA GLN A 61 -3.70 -3.74 11.74
C GLN A 61 -3.79 -2.21 11.63
N ALA A 62 -4.89 -1.64 12.16
CA ALA A 62 -5.05 -0.19 12.23
C ALA A 62 -3.87 0.47 12.95
N ASP A 63 -3.40 1.59 12.41
CA ASP A 63 -2.26 2.37 12.92
C ASP A 63 -0.97 1.54 13.13
N GLU A 64 -0.72 0.55 12.26
CA GLU A 64 0.42 -0.37 12.36
C GLU A 64 1.32 -0.27 11.11
N THR A 65 2.64 -0.27 11.35
CA THR A 65 3.64 -0.49 10.30
C THR A 65 4.26 -1.87 10.45
N ARG A 66 4.24 -2.67 9.39
CA ARG A 66 4.87 -3.99 9.35
C ARG A 66 5.88 -4.10 8.23
N VAL A 67 6.98 -4.79 8.53
CA VAL A 67 8.05 -5.07 7.58
C VAL A 67 8.05 -6.56 7.25
N PHE A 68 8.09 -6.85 5.96
CA PHE A 68 8.11 -8.18 5.39
C PHE A 68 9.35 -8.35 4.50
N THR A 69 9.68 -9.62 4.23
CA THR A 69 10.85 -9.98 3.41
C THR A 69 10.50 -11.00 2.31
N PRO A 70 9.63 -10.64 1.34
CA PRO A 70 9.35 -11.52 0.22
C PRO A 70 10.59 -11.73 -0.66
N VAL A 71 10.55 -12.77 -1.49
CA VAL A 71 11.57 -13.01 -2.53
C VAL A 71 11.48 -11.90 -3.59
N ARG A 72 12.62 -11.45 -4.11
CA ARG A 72 12.70 -10.47 -5.20
C ARG A 72 11.99 -10.98 -6.46
N GLY A 73 11.23 -10.10 -7.09
CA GLY A 73 10.55 -10.39 -8.36
C GLY A 73 9.40 -9.44 -8.62
N GLU A 74 8.73 -9.66 -9.74
CA GLU A 74 7.48 -8.99 -10.09
C GLU A 74 6.29 -9.82 -9.60
N TYR A 75 5.27 -9.13 -9.07
CA TYR A 75 4.08 -9.76 -8.53
C TYR A 75 2.83 -9.11 -9.11
N GLN A 76 1.81 -9.93 -9.37
CA GLN A 76 0.43 -9.44 -9.38
C GLN A 76 0.02 -9.20 -7.94
N TYR A 77 -0.64 -8.08 -7.67
CA TYR A 77 -1.14 -7.79 -6.33
C TYR A 77 -2.65 -7.59 -6.29
N THR A 78 -3.22 -7.89 -5.13
CA THR A 78 -4.55 -7.41 -4.72
C THR A 78 -4.38 -6.68 -3.39
N PHE A 79 -4.57 -5.36 -3.40
CA PHE A 79 -4.45 -4.51 -2.22
C PHE A 79 -5.85 -4.17 -1.70
N TYR A 80 -6.05 -4.39 -0.41
CA TYR A 80 -7.27 -4.09 0.33
C TYR A 80 -6.99 -3.02 1.38
N SER A 81 -7.79 -1.97 1.36
CA SER A 81 -7.93 -1.03 2.47
C SER A 81 -9.24 -0.25 2.31
N CYS A 82 -9.74 0.33 3.39
CA CYS A 82 -10.94 1.17 3.38
C CYS A 82 -12.17 0.48 2.76
N GLY A 83 -12.35 -0.82 2.99
CA GLY A 83 -13.49 -1.58 2.50
C GLY A 83 -13.47 -1.91 1.01
N THR A 84 -12.39 -1.64 0.28
CA THR A 84 -12.31 -1.86 -1.17
C THR A 84 -10.99 -2.53 -1.57
N TYR A 85 -10.96 -3.08 -2.79
CA TYR A 85 -9.81 -3.76 -3.37
C TYR A 85 -9.37 -3.09 -4.66
N VAL A 86 -8.06 -3.07 -4.91
CA VAL A 86 -7.47 -2.72 -6.21
C VAL A 86 -6.42 -3.76 -6.59
N THR A 87 -6.34 -4.06 -7.88
CA THR A 87 -5.37 -5.00 -8.42
C THR A 87 -4.38 -4.30 -9.32
N GLY A 88 -3.16 -4.81 -9.40
CA GLY A 88 -2.13 -4.30 -10.31
C GLY A 88 -0.86 -5.13 -10.25
N THR A 89 0.24 -4.55 -10.71
CA THR A 89 1.57 -5.15 -10.63
C THR A 89 2.48 -4.35 -9.71
N ILE A 90 3.39 -5.04 -9.03
CA ILE A 90 4.41 -4.43 -8.18
C ILE A 90 5.76 -5.10 -8.43
N ASP A 91 6.80 -4.27 -8.58
CA ASP A 91 8.18 -4.71 -8.72
C ASP A 91 8.88 -4.68 -7.35
N LEU A 92 9.10 -5.88 -6.80
CA LEU A 92 9.85 -6.11 -5.57
C LEU A 92 11.31 -6.51 -5.84
N THR A 93 11.88 -6.15 -7.00
CA THR A 93 13.34 -6.22 -7.21
C THR A 93 14.10 -5.19 -6.38
N ARG A 94 13.40 -4.20 -5.82
CA ARG A 94 13.91 -3.14 -4.93
C ARG A 94 13.04 -3.01 -3.69
N GLN A 95 13.56 -2.34 -2.67
CA GLN A 95 12.78 -2.10 -1.46
C GLN A 95 11.57 -1.24 -1.81
N GLN A 96 10.42 -1.57 -1.24
CA GLN A 96 9.18 -0.81 -1.43
C GLN A 96 8.52 -0.56 -0.08
N THR A 97 7.84 0.57 0.03
CA THR A 97 6.90 0.90 1.10
C THR A 97 5.55 1.16 0.45
N LEU A 98 4.53 0.40 0.84
CA LEU A 98 3.14 0.67 0.53
C LEU A 98 2.49 1.28 1.76
N THR A 99 1.96 2.49 1.63
CA THR A 99 1.28 3.17 2.71
C THR A 99 -0.21 3.25 2.40
N ALA A 100 -1.05 2.79 3.33
CA ALA A 100 -2.48 2.96 3.31
C ALA A 100 -2.82 4.23 4.13
N PRO A 101 -2.99 5.40 3.49
CA PRO A 101 -3.32 6.63 4.21
C PRO A 101 -4.77 6.57 4.73
N PRO A 102 -5.18 7.51 5.61
CA PRO A 102 -6.57 7.65 6.01
C PRO A 102 -7.53 7.63 4.81
N CYS A 103 -8.66 6.94 4.94
CA CYS A 103 -9.57 6.69 3.83
C CYS A 103 -10.03 7.99 3.14
N GLY A 104 -9.89 8.04 1.81
CA GLY A 104 -10.20 9.24 1.01
C GLY A 104 -9.08 10.27 0.95
N SER A 105 -7.97 10.05 1.68
CA SER A 105 -6.78 10.90 1.64
C SER A 105 -5.70 10.33 0.73
N LYS A 106 -4.65 11.14 0.52
CA LYS A 106 -3.43 10.79 -0.20
C LYS A 106 -2.22 11.18 0.64
N ILE A 107 -1.09 10.57 0.34
CA ILE A 107 0.18 10.93 0.93
C ILE A 107 0.61 12.29 0.36
N PRO A 108 1.07 13.24 1.22
CA PRO A 108 1.53 14.54 0.75
C PRO A 108 2.64 14.40 -0.31
N SER A 109 2.55 15.18 -1.38
CA SER A 109 3.47 15.12 -2.54
C SER A 109 4.94 15.32 -2.20
N GLY A 110 5.27 15.91 -1.04
CA GLY A 110 6.64 16.08 -0.55
C GLY A 110 7.24 14.86 0.17
N SER A 111 6.45 13.83 0.46
CA SER A 111 6.89 12.62 1.19
C SER A 111 7.28 11.45 0.26
N TYR A 112 7.19 11.64 -1.07
CA TYR A 112 7.50 10.60 -2.04
C TYR A 112 9.01 10.37 -2.14
N THR A 113 9.44 9.24 -1.59
CA THR A 113 10.79 8.70 -1.83
C THR A 113 10.72 7.61 -2.90
N PRO A 114 11.80 7.36 -3.67
CA PRO A 114 11.83 6.24 -4.61
C PRO A 114 11.51 4.92 -3.90
N GLY A 115 10.52 4.20 -4.42
CA GLY A 115 10.03 2.96 -3.80
C GLY A 115 8.87 3.15 -2.82
N HIS A 116 8.32 4.37 -2.70
CA HIS A 116 7.11 4.62 -1.93
C HIS A 116 5.87 4.55 -2.84
N ILE A 117 4.86 3.81 -2.42
CA ILE A 117 3.59 3.59 -3.13
C ILE A 117 2.45 4.12 -2.27
N ASP A 118 1.70 5.09 -2.80
CA ASP A 118 0.53 5.65 -2.13
C ASP A 118 -0.72 4.80 -2.40
N GLY A 119 -1.18 4.06 -1.39
CA GLY A 119 -2.39 3.26 -1.46
C GLY A 119 -3.66 4.07 -1.71
N GLY A 120 -3.72 5.34 -1.29
CA GLY A 120 -4.83 6.25 -1.57
C GLY A 120 -4.94 6.58 -3.07
N ASP A 121 -3.80 6.75 -3.73
CA ASP A 121 -3.73 6.92 -5.19
C ASP A 121 -4.12 5.64 -5.96
N LEU A 122 -3.79 4.47 -5.42
CA LEU A 122 -4.22 3.19 -5.99
C LEU A 122 -5.75 3.01 -5.88
N LEU A 123 -6.30 3.23 -4.69
CA LEU A 123 -7.72 3.02 -4.40
C LEU A 123 -8.63 4.11 -5.00
N LYS A 124 -8.10 5.32 -5.24
CA LYS A 124 -8.82 6.46 -5.83
C LYS A 124 -10.14 6.74 -5.12
N LEU A 125 -10.11 6.74 -3.80
CA LEU A 125 -11.27 7.00 -2.97
C LEU A 125 -11.61 8.50 -2.94
N VAL A 126 -12.89 8.82 -2.85
CA VAL A 126 -13.40 10.18 -2.64
C VAL A 126 -14.38 10.20 -1.47
N ARG A 127 -14.36 11.29 -0.69
CA ARG A 127 -15.37 11.58 0.32
C ARG A 127 -16.65 12.06 -0.37
N ILE A 128 -17.78 11.55 0.07
CA ILE A 128 -19.11 11.91 -0.39
C ILE A 128 -19.99 12.17 0.81
N ASP A 129 -20.94 13.08 0.62
CA ASP A 129 -21.89 13.46 1.66
C ASP A 129 -23.29 13.14 1.15
N LEU A 130 -24.01 12.29 1.88
CA LEU A 130 -25.35 11.86 1.53
C LEU A 130 -26.32 12.43 2.55
N GLU A 131 -27.20 13.30 2.09
CA GLU A 131 -28.23 13.96 2.90
C GLU A 131 -29.60 13.37 2.62
N ASN A 132 -30.33 13.03 3.67
CA ASN A 132 -31.72 12.59 3.58
C ASN A 132 -32.67 13.73 4.00
N ASP A 133 -33.10 14.54 3.04
CA ASP A 133 -34.10 15.60 3.22
C ASP A 133 -35.52 15.08 2.97
N THR A 134 -35.82 13.89 3.49
CA THR A 134 -37.17 13.31 3.45
C THR A 134 -37.83 13.35 4.83
N THR A 135 -39.09 12.93 4.90
CA THR A 135 -39.82 12.84 6.17
C THR A 135 -39.59 11.53 6.93
N THR A 136 -38.90 10.56 6.32
CA THR A 136 -38.63 9.21 6.85
C THR A 136 -37.14 8.88 6.77
N SER A 137 -36.71 7.74 7.32
CA SER A 137 -35.39 7.19 6.98
C SER A 137 -35.37 6.74 5.52
N ALA A 138 -34.21 6.84 4.87
CA ALA A 138 -33.99 6.41 3.50
C ALA A 138 -33.01 5.23 3.45
N LEU A 139 -33.32 4.22 2.64
CA LEU A 139 -32.38 3.19 2.22
C LEU A 139 -31.85 3.57 0.83
N ILE A 140 -30.53 3.77 0.72
CA ILE A 140 -29.87 4.18 -0.52
C ILE A 140 -28.91 3.07 -0.94
N ILE A 141 -29.08 2.59 -2.18
CA ILE A 141 -28.18 1.64 -2.81
C ILE A 141 -27.42 2.39 -3.90
N LEU A 142 -26.09 2.33 -3.86
CA LEU A 142 -25.22 2.84 -4.93
C LEU A 142 -24.57 1.66 -5.65
N GLU A 143 -24.78 1.56 -6.95
CA GLU A 143 -24.22 0.52 -7.82
C GLU A 143 -23.28 1.16 -8.84
N GLY A 144 -22.01 0.77 -8.83
CA GLY A 144 -20.97 1.35 -9.68
C GLY A 144 -19.66 0.57 -9.56
N PRO A 145 -18.50 1.24 -9.41
CA PRO A 145 -17.22 0.57 -9.14
C PRO A 145 -17.24 -0.41 -7.95
N SER A 146 -18.11 -0.17 -6.98
CA SER A 146 -18.44 -1.10 -5.89
C SER A 146 -19.90 -0.88 -5.49
N THR A 147 -20.52 -1.87 -4.83
CA THR A 147 -21.91 -1.73 -4.36
C THR A 147 -21.93 -1.32 -2.90
N PHE A 148 -22.68 -0.27 -2.59
CA PHE A 148 -22.87 0.21 -1.22
C PHE A 148 -24.35 0.28 -0.87
N VAL A 149 -24.67 0.02 0.40
CA VAL A 149 -26.01 0.12 0.96
C VAL A 149 -25.94 0.97 2.21
N PHE A 150 -26.70 2.06 2.23
CA PHE A 150 -26.74 3.02 3.34
C PHE A 150 -28.15 3.15 3.88
N THR A 151 -28.27 3.21 5.21
CA THR A 151 -29.49 3.66 5.87
C THR A 151 -29.20 5.03 6.48
N ILE A 152 -29.92 6.06 6.01
CA ILE A 152 -29.72 7.44 6.46
C ILE A 152 -30.97 7.89 7.20
N ALA A 153 -30.80 8.35 8.44
CA ALA A 153 -31.91 8.82 9.25
C ALA A 153 -32.54 10.08 8.64
N LYS A 154 -33.81 10.32 8.96
CA LYS A 154 -34.53 11.53 8.55
C LYS A 154 -33.74 12.80 8.92
N GLY A 155 -33.55 13.71 7.97
CA GLY A 155 -32.94 15.02 8.19
C GLY A 155 -31.47 14.96 8.59
N SER A 156 -30.78 13.85 8.28
CA SER A 156 -29.37 13.66 8.59
C SER A 156 -28.52 13.67 7.33
N THR A 157 -27.30 14.16 7.48
CA THR A 157 -26.23 14.09 6.49
C THR A 157 -25.14 13.19 7.03
N ASN A 158 -24.79 12.16 6.28
CA ASN A 158 -23.72 11.23 6.64
C ASN A 158 -22.57 11.35 5.64
N HIS A 159 -21.35 11.22 6.16
CA HIS A 159 -20.11 11.28 5.39
C HIS A 159 -19.60 9.86 5.12
N TYR A 160 -19.32 9.56 3.86
CA TYR A 160 -18.79 8.26 3.44
C TYR A 160 -17.59 8.42 2.53
N THR A 161 -16.87 7.33 2.33
CA THR A 161 -15.78 7.25 1.37
C THR A 161 -16.07 6.12 0.40
N VAL A 162 -16.05 6.41 -0.89
CA VAL A 162 -16.32 5.44 -1.96
C VAL A 162 -15.26 5.54 -3.07
N PRO A 163 -15.03 4.48 -3.85
CA PRO A 163 -14.21 4.57 -5.06
C PRO A 163 -14.75 5.64 -6.01
N LYS A 164 -13.85 6.43 -6.58
CA LYS A 164 -14.19 7.43 -7.58
C LYS A 164 -14.88 6.79 -8.77
N GLY A 165 -16.05 7.31 -9.14
CA GLY A 165 -16.78 6.81 -10.30
C GLY A 165 -18.21 7.33 -10.40
N THR A 166 -18.92 6.80 -11.38
CA THR A 166 -20.34 7.04 -11.58
C THR A 166 -21.12 5.88 -10.99
N TYR A 167 -22.17 6.19 -10.24
CA TYR A 167 -23.04 5.24 -9.58
C TYR A 167 -24.46 5.43 -10.07
N ALA A 168 -25.16 4.34 -10.38
CA ALA A 168 -26.61 4.33 -10.37
C ALA A 168 -27.06 4.28 -8.91
N TYR A 169 -28.02 5.12 -8.53
CA TYR A 169 -28.62 5.05 -7.21
C TYR A 169 -30.05 4.54 -7.28
N THR A 170 -30.43 3.77 -6.25
CA THR A 170 -31.81 3.44 -5.93
C THR A 170 -32.08 3.90 -4.50
N MET A 171 -33.12 4.69 -4.30
CA MET A 171 -33.58 5.15 -2.99
C MET A 171 -34.95 4.57 -2.67
N TYR A 172 -35.11 4.04 -1.46
CA TYR A 172 -36.40 3.69 -0.87
C TYR A 172 -36.70 4.65 0.28
N ALA A 173 -37.69 5.52 0.11
CA ALA A 173 -38.14 6.50 1.12
C ALA A 173 -39.59 6.90 0.83
N CYS A 174 -40.33 7.40 1.83
CA CYS A 174 -41.72 7.85 1.66
C CYS A 174 -42.69 6.83 1.02
N GLY A 175 -42.40 5.52 1.09
CA GLY A 175 -43.19 4.48 0.43
C GLY A 175 -43.03 4.43 -1.09
N THR A 176 -42.06 5.15 -1.66
CA THR A 176 -41.76 5.18 -3.09
C THR A 176 -40.32 4.72 -3.35
N ILE A 177 -40.03 4.47 -4.63
CA ILE A 177 -38.70 4.13 -5.12
C ILE A 177 -38.29 5.21 -6.12
N SER A 178 -37.11 5.79 -5.92
CA SER A 178 -36.52 6.76 -6.84
C SER A 178 -35.20 6.23 -7.38
N HIS A 179 -34.92 6.54 -8.64
CA HIS A 179 -33.67 6.16 -9.30
C HIS A 179 -32.97 7.39 -9.87
N GLY A 180 -31.66 7.29 -10.04
CA GLY A 180 -30.91 8.28 -10.77
C GLY A 180 -29.42 7.97 -10.81
N THR A 181 -28.63 9.00 -11.11
CA THR A 181 -27.18 8.87 -11.24
C THR A 181 -26.48 9.78 -10.26
N PHE A 182 -25.50 9.25 -9.55
CA PHE A 182 -24.61 9.98 -8.65
C PHE A 182 -23.17 9.95 -9.17
N TYR A 183 -22.51 11.10 -9.20
CA TYR A 183 -21.17 11.27 -9.76
C TYR A 183 -20.14 11.54 -8.67
N ALA A 184 -19.60 10.49 -8.07
CA ALA A 184 -18.53 10.55 -7.06
C ALA A 184 -17.16 10.77 -7.75
N ILE A 185 -16.98 11.94 -8.40
CA ILE A 185 -15.80 12.21 -9.25
C ILE A 185 -14.75 13.09 -8.55
N LYS A 186 -15.15 13.84 -7.54
CA LYS A 186 -14.30 14.74 -6.74
C LYS A 186 -14.63 14.61 -5.25
N GLN A 187 -13.71 15.09 -4.41
CA GLN A 187 -13.90 15.15 -2.96
C GLN A 187 -15.13 15.99 -2.59
N ASP A 188 -15.75 15.62 -1.48
CA ASP A 188 -16.86 16.32 -0.84
C ASP A 188 -18.05 16.55 -1.79
N LYS A 189 -18.34 15.53 -2.61
CA LYS A 189 -19.51 15.60 -3.47
C LYS A 189 -20.76 15.30 -2.64
N GLU A 190 -21.62 16.30 -2.56
CA GLU A 190 -22.91 16.19 -1.88
C GLU A 190 -24.01 15.66 -2.81
N MET A 191 -24.91 14.86 -2.24
CA MET A 191 -26.18 14.44 -2.83
C MET A 191 -27.28 14.51 -1.79
N THR A 192 -28.27 15.34 -2.06
CA THR A 192 -29.49 15.45 -1.25
C THR A 192 -30.57 14.59 -1.88
N PHE A 193 -31.19 13.75 -1.07
CA PHE A 193 -32.30 12.91 -1.45
C PHE A 193 -33.61 13.49 -0.93
N THR A 194 -34.56 13.71 -1.83
CA THR A 194 -35.90 14.20 -1.52
C THR A 194 -36.96 13.21 -1.99
N CYS A 195 -38.16 13.30 -1.39
CA CYS A 195 -39.30 12.55 -1.89
C CYS A 195 -39.85 13.22 -3.16
N PRO A 196 -40.31 12.43 -4.15
CA PRO A 196 -40.94 12.97 -5.35
C PRO A 196 -42.25 13.72 -5.05
#